data_AF-X0USV5-F1
#
_entry.id   AF-X0USV5-F1
#
_cell.length_a   1.000
_cell.length_b   1.000
_cell.length_c   1.000
_cell.angle_alpha   90.00
_cell.angle_beta   90.00
_cell.angle_gamma   90.00
#
_symmetry.space_group_name_H-M   'P 1'
#
loop_
_entity.id
_entity.type
_entity.pdbx_description
1 polymer ?
#
loop_
_entity_poly.entity_id
_entity_poly.type
_entity_poly.pdbx_seq_one_letter_code
_entity_poly.pdbx_strand_id
1 'polypeptide(L)'
;MQFAHESEGEFARILDFYGISWLYEPSTFPLRRKGERIVEAFTPDFFLPDLNLYIELTTLRQKLTTEKNRKVRLLRELYPQVNVKLLNKKDYLRLLAKYGYGPPDAKKVPDIDRVLISTRQIQRRVAELGAQISRDYSGQAPVAVGVLKGVFFFMADLLRHTSLPVSVDFMAISSYEGDSGGAVKILKDLDLSIADQHVLLVEDIVDTGMTLNRILERLRSHRPASLKVCALL
;
A
#
# COMPACT_ATOMS: atom_id res chain seq x y z
N MET A 1 15.14 20.17 17.17
CA MET A 1 16.23 19.23 16.83
C MET A 1 16.93 19.76 15.59
N GLN A 2 18.26 19.72 15.51
CA GLN A 2 19.02 20.19 14.35
C GLN A 2 19.55 18.98 13.58
N PHE A 3 19.13 18.82 12.33
CA PHE A 3 19.55 17.71 11.46
C PHE A 3 20.79 18.10 10.65
N ALA A 4 21.64 17.12 10.34
CA ALA A 4 22.84 17.31 9.53
C ALA A 4 22.50 17.57 8.05
N HIS A 5 21.38 17.06 7.56
CA HIS A 5 20.91 17.27 6.20
C HIS A 5 19.39 17.54 6.11
N GLU A 6 18.96 18.32 5.11
CA GLU A 6 17.54 18.65 4.89
C GLU A 6 16.66 17.40 4.75
N SER A 7 17.17 16.36 4.08
CA SER A 7 16.46 15.09 3.88
C SER A 7 16.19 14.31 5.18
N GLU A 8 17.03 14.47 6.20
CA GLU A 8 16.81 13.88 7.51
C GLU A 8 15.65 14.59 8.22
N GLY A 9 15.60 15.92 8.13
CA GLY A 9 14.49 16.70 8.66
C GLY A 9 13.15 16.42 7.96
N GLU A 10 13.16 16.21 6.65
CA GLU A 10 11.98 15.73 5.91
C GLU A 10 11.53 14.35 6.38
N PHE A 11 12.47 13.40 6.54
CA PHE A 11 12.17 12.05 6.98
C PHE A 11 11.58 12.03 8.40
N ALA A 12 12.15 12.80 9.32
CA ALA A 12 11.65 12.95 10.69
C ALA A 12 10.21 13.45 10.73
N ARG A 13 9.88 14.52 9.97
CA ARG A 13 8.50 15.05 9.89
C ARG A 13 7.48 14.02 9.42
N ILE A 14 7.90 13.11 8.55
CA ILE A 14 7.04 12.04 8.06
C ILE A 14 6.81 10.98 9.14
N LEU A 15 7.87 10.57 9.84
CA LEU A 15 7.73 9.64 10.95
C LEU A 15 6.77 10.21 12.02
N ASP A 16 6.91 11.49 12.33
CA ASP A 16 6.00 12.22 13.23
C ASP A 16 4.56 12.23 12.71
N PHE A 17 4.37 12.55 11.42
CA PHE A 17 3.03 12.59 10.79
C PHE A 17 2.30 11.24 10.91
N TYR A 18 3.01 10.12 10.81
CA TYR A 18 2.44 8.78 10.95
C TYR A 18 2.44 8.24 12.39
N GLY A 19 2.93 9.01 13.37
CA GLY A 19 3.06 8.56 14.75
C GLY A 19 4.02 7.37 14.92
N ILE A 20 5.02 7.25 14.04
CA ILE A 20 6.05 6.20 14.15
C ILE A 20 7.10 6.68 15.13
N SER A 21 7.39 5.90 16.18
CA SER A 21 8.45 6.22 17.14
C SER A 21 9.84 6.20 16.49
N TRP A 22 10.66 7.22 16.73
CA TRP A 22 12.01 7.29 16.18
C TRP A 22 13.01 7.98 17.10
N LEU A 23 14.28 7.62 16.92
CA LEU A 23 15.44 8.27 17.54
C LEU A 23 16.44 8.68 16.45
N TYR A 24 17.01 9.88 16.57
CA TYR A 24 18.06 10.38 15.67
C TYR A 24 19.43 9.93 16.14
N GLU A 25 20.21 9.29 15.26
CA GLU A 25 21.60 8.87 15.52
C GLU A 25 21.86 8.24 16.91
N PRO A 26 21.02 7.32 17.42
CA PRO A 26 21.09 6.92 18.83
C PRO A 26 22.29 6.03 19.17
N SER A 27 22.94 5.42 18.16
CA SER A 27 23.98 4.41 18.34
C SER A 27 25.08 4.56 17.30
N THR A 28 26.33 4.54 17.74
CA THR A 28 27.51 4.50 16.87
C THR A 28 28.20 3.15 16.95
N PHE A 29 28.48 2.55 15.78
CA PHE A 29 29.07 1.23 15.65
C PHE A 29 30.51 1.33 15.14
N PRO A 30 31.50 0.87 15.91
CA PRO A 30 32.89 0.77 15.43
C PRO A 30 33.01 -0.27 14.31
N LEU A 31 33.53 0.13 13.14
CA LEU A 31 33.72 -0.74 11.98
C LEU A 31 35.18 -1.19 11.81
N ARG A 32 36.15 -0.36 12.23
CA ARG A 32 37.58 -0.72 12.19
C ARG A 32 38.34 -0.16 13.38
N ARG A 33 39.21 -0.98 13.96
CA ARG A 33 40.10 -0.61 15.07
C ARG A 33 41.56 -0.80 14.67
N LYS A 34 42.46 0.02 15.20
CA LYS A 34 43.92 -0.16 15.15
C LYS A 34 44.44 -0.09 16.58
N GLY A 35 44.71 -1.25 17.17
CA GLY A 35 44.87 -1.37 18.63
C GLY A 35 43.56 -1.01 19.34
N GLU A 36 43.66 -0.20 20.40
CA GLU A 36 42.49 0.28 21.15
C GLU A 36 41.75 1.45 20.47
N ARG A 37 42.35 2.07 19.44
CA ARG A 37 41.77 3.23 18.78
C ARG A 37 40.79 2.83 17.69
N ILE A 38 39.58 3.38 17.73
CA ILE A 38 38.60 3.30 16.64
C ILE A 38 39.08 4.19 15.50
N VAL A 39 39.26 3.60 14.32
CA VAL A 39 39.73 4.28 13.10
C VAL A 39 38.56 4.54 12.15
N GLU A 40 37.51 3.74 12.23
CA GLU A 40 36.31 3.91 11.44
C GLU A 40 35.08 3.47 12.24
N ALA A 41 34.03 4.28 12.20
CA ALA A 41 32.74 3.99 12.80
C ALA A 41 31.60 4.38 11.86
N PHE A 42 30.41 3.91 12.17
CA PHE A 42 29.19 4.19 11.43
C PHE A 42 28.04 4.44 12.40
N THR A 43 27.36 5.57 12.22
CA THR A 43 26.19 5.97 13.00
C THR A 43 25.03 6.04 12.02
N PRO A 44 24.05 5.12 12.10
CA PRO A 44 22.87 5.19 11.24
C PRO A 44 22.03 6.42 11.58
N ASP A 45 21.48 7.08 10.56
CA ASP A 45 20.75 8.34 10.71
C ASP A 45 19.53 8.22 11.67
N PHE A 46 18.77 7.11 11.60
CA PHE A 46 17.58 6.90 12.46
C PHE A 46 17.50 5.49 13.03
N PHE A 47 16.81 5.35 14.16
CA PHE A 47 16.35 4.08 14.70
C PHE A 47 14.85 4.12 14.97
N LEU A 48 14.14 3.07 14.54
CA LEU A 48 12.71 2.87 14.77
C LEU A 48 12.56 1.76 15.84
N PRO A 49 12.32 2.09 17.12
CA PRO A 49 12.34 1.13 18.22
C PRO A 49 11.32 0.00 18.04
N ASP A 50 10.10 0.36 17.62
CA ASP A 50 8.98 -0.57 17.47
C ASP A 50 9.23 -1.63 16.38
N LEU A 51 10.14 -1.34 15.44
CA LEU A 51 10.52 -2.24 14.36
C LEU A 51 11.91 -2.86 14.55
N ASN A 52 12.60 -2.49 15.64
CA ASN A 52 14.03 -2.78 15.87
C ASN A 52 14.85 -2.58 14.58
N LEU A 53 14.76 -1.39 14.00
CA LEU A 53 15.27 -1.12 12.66
C LEU A 53 16.07 0.20 12.63
N TYR A 54 17.33 0.11 12.23
CA TYR A 54 18.15 1.26 11.87
C TYR A 54 17.93 1.63 10.40
N ILE A 55 17.78 2.92 10.14
CA ILE A 55 17.62 3.49 8.81
C ILE A 55 18.82 4.39 8.53
N GLU A 56 19.44 4.16 7.37
CA GLU A 56 20.46 5.04 6.81
C GLU A 56 19.93 5.67 5.53
N LEU A 57 19.87 6.99 5.47
CA LEU A 57 19.47 7.76 4.30
C LEU A 57 20.67 7.91 3.35
N THR A 58 20.44 7.59 2.07
CA THR A 58 21.45 7.79 1.00
C THR A 58 21.01 8.90 0.06
N THR A 59 21.90 9.90 -0.12
CA THR A 59 21.72 10.99 -1.09
C THR A 59 22.11 10.52 -2.50
N LEU A 60 21.62 11.23 -3.53
CA LEU A 60 21.82 10.90 -4.95
C LEU A 60 23.25 11.13 -5.48
N ARG A 61 24.18 11.65 -4.67
CA ARG A 61 25.56 11.91 -5.10
C ARG A 61 26.37 10.61 -5.07
N GLN A 62 26.67 10.05 -6.24
CA GLN A 62 27.33 8.74 -6.43
C GLN A 62 28.60 8.51 -5.57
N LYS A 63 29.43 9.54 -5.33
CA LYS A 63 30.63 9.41 -4.48
C LYS A 63 30.31 9.10 -3.01
N LEU A 64 29.22 9.66 -2.46
CA LEU A 64 28.81 9.45 -1.06
C LEU A 64 28.07 8.12 -0.87
N THR A 65 27.41 7.62 -1.92
CA THR A 65 26.67 6.35 -1.90
C THR A 65 27.59 5.14 -1.76
N THR A 66 28.74 5.13 -2.44
CA THR A 66 29.68 3.99 -2.40
C THR A 66 30.29 3.78 -1.02
N GLU A 67 30.64 4.88 -0.33
CA GLU A 67 31.19 4.81 1.03
C GLU A 67 30.15 4.35 2.06
N LYS A 68 28.93 4.92 2.01
CA LYS A 68 27.81 4.51 2.88
C LYS A 68 27.45 3.03 2.67
N ASN A 69 27.38 2.58 1.42
CA ASN A 69 27.11 1.18 1.11
C ASN A 69 28.19 0.23 1.64
N ARG A 70 29.47 0.63 1.57
CA ARG A 70 30.57 -0.14 2.15
C ARG A 70 30.43 -0.23 3.67
N LYS A 71 30.16 0.90 4.34
CA LYS A 71 30.01 0.95 5.80
C LYS A 71 28.84 0.12 6.29
N VAL A 72 27.69 0.16 5.61
CA VAL A 72 26.54 -0.70 5.94
C VAL A 72 26.83 -2.18 5.71
N ARG A 73 27.57 -2.52 4.64
CA ARG A 73 27.99 -3.92 4.42
C ARG A 73 28.87 -4.42 5.57
N LEU A 74 29.88 -3.64 5.94
CA LEU A 74 30.75 -3.94 7.08
C LEU A 74 29.98 -4.01 8.40
N LEU A 75 28.99 -3.13 8.61
CA LEU A 75 28.13 -3.18 9.78
C LEU A 75 27.38 -4.50 9.85
N ARG A 76 26.79 -4.96 8.74
CA ARG A 76 26.06 -6.24 8.68
C ARG A 76 26.96 -7.44 8.91
N GLU A 77 28.22 -7.38 8.48
CA GLU A 77 29.21 -8.44 8.71
C GLU A 77 29.66 -8.48 10.18
N LEU A 78 29.90 -7.32 10.80
CA LEU A 78 30.41 -7.22 12.18
C LEU A 78 29.33 -7.29 13.25
N TYR A 79 28.10 -6.89 12.92
CA TYR A 79 26.94 -6.82 13.81
C TYR A 79 25.71 -7.43 13.13
N PRO A 80 25.68 -8.75 12.89
CA PRO A 80 24.59 -9.42 12.16
C PRO A 80 23.21 -9.29 12.84
N GLN A 81 23.19 -9.04 14.14
CA GLN A 81 21.98 -8.78 14.93
C GLN A 81 21.39 -7.38 14.69
N VAL A 82 22.15 -6.45 14.10
CA VAL A 82 21.71 -5.08 13.84
C VAL A 82 20.97 -5.06 12.50
N ASN A 83 19.65 -4.89 12.58
CA ASN A 83 18.82 -4.72 11.40
C ASN A 83 18.97 -3.29 10.87
N VAL A 84 19.73 -3.14 9.79
CA VAL A 84 19.96 -1.85 9.13
C VAL A 84 19.43 -1.88 7.69
N LYS A 85 18.68 -0.85 7.29
CA LYS A 85 18.24 -0.64 5.91
C LYS A 85 18.77 0.68 5.36
N LEU A 86 19.33 0.58 4.16
CA LEU A 86 19.64 1.74 3.34
C LEU A 86 18.38 2.18 2.63
N LEU A 87 17.99 3.43 2.84
CA LEU A 87 16.87 4.05 2.16
C LEU A 87 17.42 5.10 1.21
N ASN A 88 17.28 4.86 -0.10
CA ASN A 88 17.62 5.89 -1.09
C ASN A 88 16.41 6.79 -1.33
N LYS A 89 16.66 8.04 -1.77
CA LYS A 89 15.58 9.00 -2.07
C LYS A 89 14.51 8.42 -3.00
N LYS A 90 14.85 7.55 -3.95
CA LYS A 90 13.89 6.96 -4.90
C LYS A 90 12.98 5.91 -4.26
N ASP A 91 13.50 5.06 -3.39
CA ASP A 91 12.78 4.01 -2.67
C ASP A 91 11.95 4.62 -1.54
N TYR A 92 12.47 5.66 -0.89
CA TYR A 92 11.71 6.55 -0.01
C TYR A 92 10.51 7.14 -0.75
N LEU A 93 10.72 7.83 -1.88
CA LEU A 93 9.67 8.40 -2.70
C LEU A 93 8.66 7.36 -3.22
N ARG A 94 9.11 6.15 -3.55
CA ARG A 94 8.22 5.04 -3.94
C ARG A 94 7.39 4.53 -2.76
N LEU A 95 7.97 4.40 -1.57
CA LEU A 95 7.26 3.97 -0.38
C LEU A 95 6.18 4.99 -0.04
N LEU A 96 6.57 6.26 0.00
CA LEU A 96 5.71 7.42 0.13
C LEU A 96 4.56 7.45 -0.89
N ALA A 97 4.85 7.33 -2.18
CA ALA A 97 3.83 7.25 -3.22
C ALA A 97 2.89 6.05 -3.06
N LYS A 98 3.42 4.87 -2.66
CA LYS A 98 2.63 3.65 -2.42
C LYS A 98 1.63 3.81 -1.27
N TYR A 99 1.94 4.66 -0.30
CA TYR A 99 1.07 4.95 0.84
C TYR A 99 0.30 6.27 0.70
N GLY A 100 0.43 6.97 -0.43
CA GLY A 100 -0.35 8.16 -0.78
C GLY A 100 0.24 9.51 -0.36
N TYR A 101 1.52 9.57 0.04
CA TYR A 101 2.13 10.77 0.61
C TYR A 101 3.57 10.92 0.15
N GLY A 102 3.83 11.67 -0.94
CA GLY A 102 5.18 12.08 -1.37
C GLY A 102 5.18 13.55 -1.79
N PRO A 103 6.33 14.25 -1.81
CA PRO A 103 6.40 15.59 -2.36
C PRO A 103 5.89 15.59 -3.81
N PRO A 104 5.29 16.71 -4.31
CA PRO A 104 4.58 16.78 -5.59
C PRO A 104 5.37 16.27 -6.82
N ASP A 105 6.70 16.20 -6.71
CA ASP A 105 7.62 15.85 -7.79
C ASP A 105 8.12 14.39 -7.78
N ALA A 106 7.66 13.57 -6.84
CA ALA A 106 8.05 12.17 -6.69
C ALA A 106 7.27 11.23 -7.63
N LYS A 107 7.54 11.37 -8.93
CA LYS A 107 6.58 11.24 -10.03
C LYS A 107 5.53 12.34 -9.87
N LYS A 108 5.43 13.22 -10.87
CA LYS A 108 4.15 13.87 -11.16
C LYS A 108 3.11 12.75 -11.09
N VAL A 109 2.28 12.73 -10.04
CA VAL A 109 0.89 12.34 -10.26
C VAL A 109 0.53 13.20 -11.46
N PRO A 110 0.20 12.61 -12.61
CA PRO A 110 -0.12 13.41 -13.78
C PRO A 110 -1.04 14.51 -13.30
N ASP A 111 -0.65 15.76 -13.58
CA ASP A 111 -1.49 16.89 -13.20
C ASP A 111 -2.90 16.56 -13.69
N ILE A 112 -3.90 16.78 -12.83
CA ILE A 112 -5.26 16.34 -13.14
C ILE A 112 -5.70 17.14 -14.36
N ASP A 113 -5.60 16.53 -15.55
CA ASP A 113 -5.91 17.20 -16.83
C ASP A 113 -7.33 17.77 -16.76
N ARG A 114 -8.27 16.92 -16.34
CA ARG A 114 -9.65 17.32 -16.09
C ARG A 114 -10.36 16.33 -15.18
N VAL A 115 -11.36 16.83 -14.47
CA VAL A 115 -12.33 15.99 -13.77
C VAL A 115 -13.25 15.34 -14.81
N LEU A 116 -13.14 14.02 -14.98
CA LEU A 116 -14.03 13.26 -15.87
C LEU A 116 -15.44 13.10 -15.27
N ILE A 117 -15.52 12.85 -13.96
CA ILE A 117 -16.76 12.65 -13.22
C ILE A 117 -16.63 13.39 -11.89
N SER A 118 -17.51 14.38 -11.68
CA SER A 118 -17.52 15.15 -10.44
C SER A 118 -17.97 14.31 -9.25
N THR A 119 -17.55 14.70 -8.05
CA THR A 119 -18.01 14.09 -6.78
C THR A 119 -19.53 14.02 -6.71
N ARG A 120 -20.24 15.07 -7.15
CA ARG A 120 -21.71 15.10 -7.16
C ARG A 120 -22.31 14.04 -8.08
N GLN A 121 -21.70 13.81 -9.25
CA GLN A 121 -22.14 12.76 -10.18
C GLN A 121 -21.91 11.37 -9.59
N ILE A 122 -20.75 11.13 -8.97
CA ILE A 122 -20.44 9.87 -8.30
C ILE A 122 -21.44 9.62 -7.16
N GLN A 123 -21.60 10.57 -6.24
CA GLN A 123 -22.51 10.42 -5.09
C GLN A 123 -23.96 10.18 -5.52
N ARG A 124 -24.44 10.90 -6.55
CA ARG A 124 -25.77 10.64 -7.12
C ARG A 124 -25.88 9.22 -7.67
N ARG A 125 -24.90 8.78 -8.45
CA ARG A 125 -24.94 7.44 -9.05
C ARG A 125 -24.83 6.34 -8.01
N VAL A 126 -24.00 6.52 -6.99
CA VAL A 126 -23.88 5.59 -5.86
C VAL A 126 -25.19 5.48 -5.09
N ALA A 127 -25.89 6.60 -4.84
CA ALA A 127 -27.20 6.57 -4.20
C ALA A 127 -28.25 5.81 -5.02
N GLU A 128 -28.27 6.00 -6.34
CA GLU A 128 -29.13 5.25 -7.27
C GLU A 128 -28.82 3.74 -7.23
N LEU A 129 -27.53 3.37 -7.26
CA LEU A 129 -27.06 1.99 -7.21
C LEU A 129 -27.40 1.33 -5.86
N GLY A 130 -27.17 2.01 -4.75
CA GLY A 130 -27.52 1.51 -3.41
C GLY A 130 -29.02 1.25 -3.27
N ALA A 131 -29.86 2.17 -3.78
CA ALA A 131 -31.31 1.97 -3.82
C ALA A 131 -31.73 0.81 -4.74
N GLN A 132 -31.03 0.62 -5.88
CA GLN A 132 -31.28 -0.51 -6.77
C GLN A 132 -30.90 -1.84 -6.11
N ILE A 133 -29.71 -1.95 -5.51
CA ILE A 133 -29.26 -3.13 -4.77
C ILE A 133 -30.24 -3.46 -3.65
N SER A 134 -30.71 -2.43 -2.92
CA SER A 134 -31.67 -2.61 -1.83
C SER A 134 -32.98 -3.23 -2.28
N ARG A 135 -33.45 -2.90 -3.50
CA ARG A 135 -34.64 -3.52 -4.11
C ARG A 135 -34.34 -4.93 -4.61
N ASP A 136 -33.24 -5.10 -5.32
CA ASP A 136 -32.84 -6.38 -5.94
C ASP A 136 -32.64 -7.49 -4.90
N TYR A 137 -32.19 -7.14 -3.69
CA TYR A 137 -31.94 -8.07 -2.59
C TYR A 137 -32.94 -7.89 -1.43
N SER A 138 -34.12 -7.32 -1.68
CA SER A 138 -35.14 -7.13 -0.65
C SER A 138 -35.48 -8.44 0.06
N GLY A 139 -35.37 -8.46 1.39
CA GLY A 139 -35.60 -9.65 2.22
C GLY A 139 -34.42 -10.65 2.23
N GLN A 140 -33.29 -10.29 1.63
CA GLN A 140 -32.06 -11.10 1.60
C GLN A 140 -30.92 -10.37 2.33
N ALA A 141 -29.84 -11.09 2.62
CA ALA A 141 -28.63 -10.55 3.24
C ALA A 141 -27.40 -10.96 2.41
N PRO A 142 -27.06 -10.23 1.34
CA PRO A 142 -25.95 -10.59 0.47
C PRO A 142 -24.59 -10.33 1.14
N VAL A 143 -23.55 -10.98 0.60
CA VAL A 143 -22.15 -10.69 0.88
C VAL A 143 -21.63 -9.76 -0.20
N ALA A 144 -21.22 -8.54 0.17
CA ALA A 144 -20.49 -7.64 -0.69
C ALA A 144 -19.00 -8.00 -0.65
N VAL A 145 -18.44 -8.37 -1.79
CA VAL A 145 -17.02 -8.71 -1.94
C VAL A 145 -16.34 -7.59 -2.70
N GLY A 146 -15.38 -6.91 -2.07
CA GLY A 146 -14.57 -5.87 -2.72
C GLY A 146 -13.21 -6.38 -3.15
N VAL A 147 -12.73 -5.97 -4.32
CA VAL A 147 -11.34 -6.25 -4.75
C VAL A 147 -10.42 -5.10 -4.41
N LEU A 148 -9.44 -5.38 -3.55
CA LEU A 148 -8.50 -4.37 -3.08
C LEU A 148 -7.48 -3.99 -4.15
N LYS A 149 -7.03 -2.74 -4.19
CA LYS A 149 -7.31 -1.67 -3.19
C LYS A 149 -8.35 -0.64 -3.62
N GLY A 150 -8.57 -0.47 -4.92
CA GLY A 150 -9.28 0.68 -5.48
C GLY A 150 -10.76 0.76 -5.09
N VAL A 151 -11.39 -0.39 -4.84
CA VAL A 151 -12.81 -0.47 -4.47
C VAL A 151 -13.17 0.23 -3.15
N PHE A 152 -12.20 0.45 -2.25
CA PHE A 152 -12.48 0.77 -0.84
C PHE A 152 -13.46 1.94 -0.65
N PHE A 153 -13.22 3.08 -1.32
CA PHE A 153 -14.09 4.25 -1.20
C PHE A 153 -15.45 4.03 -1.86
N PHE A 154 -15.48 3.41 -3.04
CA PHE A 154 -16.71 3.11 -3.75
C PHE A 154 -17.61 2.15 -2.95
N MET A 155 -17.04 1.06 -2.42
CA MET A 155 -17.74 0.11 -1.56
C MET A 155 -18.33 0.82 -0.33
N ALA A 156 -17.54 1.66 0.36
CA ALA A 156 -18.00 2.36 1.55
C ALA A 156 -19.19 3.29 1.24
N ASP A 157 -19.09 4.08 0.17
CA ASP A 157 -20.17 4.98 -0.24
C ASP A 157 -21.41 4.19 -0.69
N LEU A 158 -21.24 3.09 -1.42
CA LEU A 158 -22.32 2.22 -1.87
C LEU A 158 -23.09 1.59 -0.72
N LEU A 159 -22.38 1.05 0.28
CA LEU A 159 -22.99 0.39 1.43
C LEU A 159 -23.74 1.39 2.33
N ARG A 160 -23.28 2.64 2.44
CA ARG A 160 -24.04 3.69 3.16
C ARG A 160 -25.41 3.99 2.54
N HIS A 161 -25.55 3.76 1.24
CA HIS A 161 -26.81 3.93 0.50
C HIS A 161 -27.59 2.63 0.32
N THR A 162 -27.11 1.52 0.88
CA THR A 162 -27.76 0.22 0.81
C THR A 162 -28.55 -0.03 2.08
N SER A 163 -29.88 -0.07 1.99
CA SER A 163 -30.80 -0.13 3.13
C SER A 163 -31.22 -1.57 3.47
N LEU A 164 -30.27 -2.51 3.52
CA LEU A 164 -30.48 -3.89 3.95
C LEU A 164 -29.22 -4.43 4.64
N PRO A 165 -29.32 -5.54 5.39
CA PRO A 165 -28.15 -6.17 6.02
C PRO A 165 -27.18 -6.68 4.95
N VAL A 166 -25.92 -6.26 5.00
CA VAL A 166 -24.86 -6.72 4.09
C VAL A 166 -23.65 -7.17 4.91
N SER A 167 -23.17 -8.38 4.64
CA SER A 167 -21.85 -8.83 5.11
C SER A 167 -20.78 -8.34 4.15
N VAL A 168 -19.59 -8.01 4.64
CA VAL A 168 -18.52 -7.45 3.81
C VAL A 168 -17.28 -8.34 3.88
N ASP A 169 -16.67 -8.62 2.74
CA ASP A 169 -15.38 -9.28 2.64
C ASP A 169 -14.54 -8.66 1.51
N PHE A 170 -13.24 -8.95 1.51
CA PHE A 170 -12.29 -8.39 0.56
C PHE A 170 -11.38 -9.46 0.00
N MET A 171 -11.19 -9.43 -1.32
CA MET A 171 -10.13 -10.18 -2.01
C MET A 171 -8.98 -9.22 -2.37
N ALA A 172 -7.75 -9.74 -2.43
CA ALA A 172 -6.62 -9.00 -2.96
C ALA A 172 -5.95 -9.79 -4.08
N ILE A 173 -5.69 -9.13 -5.20
CA ILE A 173 -5.07 -9.72 -6.38
C ILE A 173 -3.85 -8.90 -6.82
N SER A 174 -2.91 -9.54 -7.51
CA SER A 174 -1.82 -8.86 -8.20
C SER A 174 -1.83 -9.22 -9.69
N SER A 175 -1.79 -8.21 -10.55
CA SER A 175 -1.48 -8.35 -11.97
C SER A 175 0.05 -8.36 -12.15
N TYR A 176 0.57 -9.31 -12.95
CA TYR A 176 1.93 -9.22 -13.47
C TYR A 176 1.91 -8.32 -14.71
N GLU A 177 2.33 -7.07 -14.55
CA GLU A 177 2.69 -6.22 -15.69
C GLU A 177 4.04 -6.73 -16.24
N GLY A 178 4.04 -7.46 -17.36
CA GLY A 178 5.32 -7.78 -18.01
C GLY A 178 5.33 -8.88 -19.05
N ASP A 179 4.42 -9.85 -19.03
CA ASP A 179 4.39 -10.91 -20.03
C ASP A 179 2.98 -11.11 -20.58
N SER A 180 2.92 -11.38 -21.88
CA SER A 180 1.76 -11.71 -22.71
C SER A 180 1.05 -12.99 -22.23
N GLY A 181 0.54 -12.96 -21.00
CA GLY A 181 0.01 -14.12 -20.27
C GLY A 181 -0.85 -13.79 -19.04
N GLY A 182 -1.01 -12.51 -18.67
CA GLY A 182 -2.12 -12.01 -17.86
C GLY A 182 -2.38 -12.75 -16.54
N ALA A 183 -1.35 -13.35 -15.93
CA ALA A 183 -1.53 -14.20 -14.75
C ALA A 183 -1.86 -13.37 -13.50
N VAL A 184 -3.15 -13.20 -13.20
CA VAL A 184 -3.63 -12.64 -11.93
C VAL A 184 -3.37 -13.65 -10.82
N LYS A 185 -2.60 -13.25 -9.80
CA LYS A 185 -2.36 -14.05 -8.60
C LYS A 185 -3.25 -13.54 -7.46
N ILE A 186 -3.95 -14.46 -6.79
CA ILE A 186 -4.68 -14.16 -5.55
C ILE A 186 -3.65 -14.02 -4.42
N LEU A 187 -3.60 -12.85 -3.81
CA LEU A 187 -2.78 -12.54 -2.63
C LEU A 187 -3.55 -12.80 -1.34
N LYS A 188 -4.86 -12.50 -1.34
CA LYS A 188 -5.80 -12.78 -0.25
C LYS A 188 -7.12 -13.24 -0.86
N ASP A 189 -7.64 -14.35 -0.34
CA ASP A 189 -8.97 -14.84 -0.67
C ASP A 189 -10.01 -14.40 0.39
N LEU A 190 -11.25 -14.85 0.23
CA LEU A 190 -12.34 -14.60 1.18
C LEU A 190 -12.06 -15.21 2.56
N ASP A 191 -12.39 -14.46 3.60
CA ASP A 191 -12.40 -14.93 4.98
C ASP A 191 -13.77 -15.58 5.32
N LEU A 192 -14.84 -15.09 4.70
CA LEU A 192 -16.20 -15.61 4.84
C LEU A 192 -16.47 -16.72 3.81
N SER A 193 -17.18 -17.76 4.25
CA SER A 193 -17.79 -18.69 3.30
C SER A 193 -18.93 -17.99 2.56
N ILE A 194 -18.95 -18.12 1.24
CA ILE A 194 -20.02 -17.58 0.37
C ILE A 194 -20.86 -18.67 -0.29
N ALA A 195 -20.69 -19.94 0.11
CA ALA A 195 -21.49 -21.05 -0.40
C ALA A 195 -22.97 -20.82 -0.11
N ASP A 196 -23.83 -21.04 -1.11
CA ASP A 196 -25.28 -20.85 -1.04
C ASP A 196 -25.74 -19.45 -0.60
N GLN A 197 -24.85 -18.45 -0.66
CA GLN A 197 -25.16 -17.06 -0.35
C GLN A 197 -25.29 -16.21 -1.61
N HIS A 198 -26.05 -15.12 -1.49
CA HIS A 198 -26.12 -14.09 -2.52
C HIS A 198 -24.86 -13.23 -2.45
N VAL A 199 -24.10 -13.15 -3.54
CA VAL A 199 -22.83 -12.40 -3.59
C VAL A 199 -22.94 -11.24 -4.57
N LEU A 200 -22.51 -10.07 -4.10
CA LEU A 200 -22.32 -8.87 -4.89
C LEU A 200 -20.82 -8.55 -4.96
N LEU A 201 -20.19 -8.83 -6.10
CA LEU A 201 -18.84 -8.37 -6.36
C LEU A 201 -18.88 -6.88 -6.67
N VAL A 202 -18.10 -6.09 -5.94
CA VAL A 202 -17.98 -4.64 -6.14
C VAL A 202 -16.57 -4.35 -6.66
N GLU A 203 -16.51 -3.60 -7.75
CA GLU A 203 -15.27 -3.23 -8.46
C GLU A 203 -15.27 -1.73 -8.75
N ASP A 204 -14.08 -1.14 -8.83
CA ASP A 204 -13.93 0.27 -9.16
C ASP A 204 -13.96 0.52 -10.67
N ILE A 205 -13.18 -0.23 -11.46
CA ILE A 205 -13.10 -0.04 -12.91
C ILE A 205 -12.99 -1.37 -13.64
N VAL A 206 -13.77 -1.49 -14.72
CA VAL A 206 -13.66 -2.63 -15.65
C VAL A 206 -13.07 -2.16 -16.96
N ASP A 207 -11.82 -2.57 -17.21
CA ASP A 207 -11.13 -2.32 -18.49
C ASP A 207 -11.34 -3.52 -19.44
N THR A 208 -10.31 -4.33 -19.71
CA THR A 208 -10.40 -5.48 -20.63
C THR A 208 -11.28 -6.65 -20.13
N GLY A 209 -11.70 -6.63 -18.85
CA GLY A 209 -12.49 -7.69 -18.22
C GLY A 209 -11.75 -8.99 -17.91
N MET A 210 -10.47 -9.14 -18.29
CA MET A 210 -9.70 -10.37 -18.03
C MET A 210 -9.55 -10.66 -16.53
N THR A 211 -9.26 -9.62 -15.75
CA THR A 211 -9.14 -9.70 -14.29
C THR A 211 -10.48 -10.06 -13.66
N LEU A 212 -11.55 -9.38 -14.07
CA LEU A 212 -12.92 -9.63 -13.60
C LEU A 212 -13.35 -11.08 -13.86
N ASN A 213 -13.11 -11.61 -15.07
CA ASN A 213 -13.47 -12.99 -15.40
C ASN A 213 -12.82 -14.01 -14.48
N ARG A 214 -11.53 -13.83 -14.14
CA ARG A 214 -10.82 -14.71 -13.21
C ARG A 214 -11.36 -14.63 -11.79
N ILE A 215 -11.69 -13.43 -11.33
CA ILE A 215 -12.33 -13.23 -10.01
C ILE A 215 -13.69 -13.93 -10.01
N LEU A 216 -14.49 -13.76 -11.06
CA LEU A 216 -15.79 -14.41 -11.19
C LEU A 216 -15.69 -15.94 -11.22
N GLU A 217 -14.72 -16.49 -11.94
CA GLU A 217 -14.43 -17.93 -11.93
C GLU A 217 -14.09 -18.42 -10.53
N ARG A 218 -13.22 -17.68 -9.81
CA ARG A 218 -12.89 -17.99 -8.42
C ARG A 218 -14.13 -17.96 -7.53
N LEU A 219 -14.91 -16.90 -7.55
CA LEU A 219 -16.12 -16.75 -6.72
C LEU A 219 -17.15 -17.84 -7.04
N ARG A 220 -17.36 -18.17 -8.33
CA ARG A 220 -18.23 -19.28 -8.74
C ARG A 220 -17.77 -20.63 -8.21
N SER A 221 -16.46 -20.85 -8.06
CA SER A 221 -15.94 -22.10 -7.49
C SER A 221 -16.37 -22.32 -6.02
N HIS A 222 -16.71 -21.25 -5.29
CA HIS A 222 -17.28 -21.33 -3.95
C HIS A 222 -18.79 -21.61 -3.92
N ARG A 223 -19.43 -21.72 -5.10
CA ARG A 223 -20.86 -22.08 -5.28
C ARG A 223 -21.83 -21.15 -4.54
N PRO A 224 -21.83 -19.83 -4.84
CA PRO A 224 -22.82 -18.92 -4.29
C PRO A 224 -24.22 -19.19 -4.88
N ALA A 225 -25.27 -18.86 -4.14
CA ALA A 225 -26.66 -18.93 -4.63
C ALA A 225 -26.90 -17.97 -5.79
N SER A 226 -26.24 -16.81 -5.78
CA SER A 226 -26.19 -15.91 -6.93
C SER A 226 -24.90 -15.09 -6.91
N LEU A 227 -24.41 -14.69 -8.08
CA LEU A 227 -23.27 -13.78 -8.20
C LEU A 227 -23.60 -12.64 -9.16
N LYS A 228 -23.65 -11.41 -8.66
CA LYS A 228 -23.80 -10.18 -9.47
C LYS A 228 -22.57 -9.29 -9.31
N VAL A 229 -22.38 -8.39 -10.27
CA VAL A 229 -21.27 -7.41 -10.28
C VAL A 229 -21.82 -6.00 -10.26
N CYS A 230 -21.24 -5.15 -9.42
CA CYS A 230 -21.43 -3.71 -9.42
C CYS A 230 -20.07 -3.04 -9.64
N ALA A 231 -19.86 -2.48 -10.85
CA ALA A 231 -18.68 -1.70 -11.17
C ALA A 231 -19.03 -0.21 -11.15
N LEU A 232 -18.14 0.63 -10.63
CA LEU A 232 -18.32 2.09 -10.69
C LEU A 232 -18.11 2.61 -12.12
N LEU A 233 -17.11 2.07 -12.83
CA LEU A 233 -16.71 2.48 -14.18
C LEU A 233 -16.52 1.28 -15.12
#